data_AF-A0A0B6YCG0-F1
#
_entry.id   AF-A0A0B6YCG0-F1
#
_cell.length_a   1.000
_cell.length_b   1.000
_cell.length_c   1.000
_cell.angle_alpha   90.00
_cell.angle_beta   90.00
_cell.angle_gamma   90.00
#
_symmetry.space_group_name_H-M   'P 1'
#
loop_
_entity.id
_entity.type
_entity.pdbx_description
1 polymer ?
#
loop_
_entity_poly.entity_id
_entity_poly.type
_entity_poly.pdbx_seq_one_letter_code
_entity_poly.pdbx_strand_id
1 'polypeptide(L)' 'KAFYDGITKGRGSLGSIFVWASGNGGRDADNCNCDGYTNSIYTLSISSATENGNIPWYSEACSSTLAT' A
#
# COMPACT_ATOMS: atom_id res chain seq x y z
N LYS A 1 1.71 7.91 -15.15
CA LYS A 1 2.79 7.64 -16.14
C LYS A 1 4.07 7.14 -15.48
N ALA A 2 4.59 7.82 -14.45
CA ALA A 2 5.81 7.39 -13.74
C ALA A 2 5.77 5.96 -13.18
N PHE A 3 4.67 5.53 -12.53
CA PHE A 3 4.55 4.14 -12.05
C PHE A 3 4.69 3.13 -13.18
N TYR A 4 3.97 3.34 -14.28
CA TYR A 4 4.04 2.46 -15.46
C TYR A 4 5.45 2.40 -16.07
N ASP A 5 6.11 3.55 -16.23
CA ASP A 5 7.49 3.58 -16.72
C ASP A 5 8.45 2.89 -15.72
N GLY A 6 8.24 3.08 -14.42
CA GLY A 6 9.01 2.44 -13.37
C GLY A 6 8.90 0.91 -13.42
N ILE A 7 7.69 0.36 -13.46
CA ILE A 7 7.47 -1.09 -13.50
C ILE A 7 7.85 -1.72 -14.86
N THR A 8 7.90 -0.96 -15.96
CA THR A 8 8.27 -1.51 -17.29
C THR A 8 9.75 -1.33 -17.65
N LYS A 9 10.37 -0.22 -17.25
CA LYS A 9 11.73 0.16 -17.67
C LYS A 9 12.74 0.20 -16.52
N GLY A 10 12.26 0.31 -15.27
CA GLY A 10 13.10 0.33 -14.09
C GLY A 10 13.90 -0.96 -13.91
N ARG A 11 15.01 -0.88 -13.17
CA ARG A 11 15.89 -2.02 -12.85
C ARG A 11 16.32 -2.83 -14.09
N GLY A 12 16.66 -2.15 -15.19
CA GLY A 12 17.05 -2.81 -16.44
C GLY A 12 15.92 -3.65 -17.03
N SER A 13 14.70 -3.09 -17.08
CA SER A 13 13.46 -3.74 -17.53
C SER A 13 12.93 -4.88 -16.64
N LEU A 14 13.46 -5.06 -15.43
CA LEU A 14 12.90 -5.97 -14.42
C LEU A 14 11.73 -5.34 -13.64
N GLY A 15 11.55 -4.03 -13.77
CA GLY A 15 10.54 -3.25 -13.06
C GLY A 15 11.00 -2.79 -11.69
N SER A 16 10.83 -1.49 -11.42
CA SER A 16 10.97 -0.91 -10.09
C SER A 16 9.92 -1.49 -9.14
N ILE A 17 10.33 -1.73 -7.90
CA ILE A 17 9.44 -2.21 -6.84
C ILE A 17 9.02 -1.01 -6.01
N PHE A 18 7.73 -0.71 -5.98
CA PHE A 18 7.16 0.37 -5.18
C PHE A 18 6.46 -0.24 -3.97
N VAL A 19 6.97 0.03 -2.77
CA VAL A 19 6.33 -0.38 -1.51
C VAL A 19 5.58 0.83 -0.97
N TRP A 20 4.36 0.64 -0.49
CA TRP A 20 3.49 1.72 -0.02
C TRP A 20 2.83 1.34 1.31
N ALA A 21 2.61 2.32 2.18
CA ALA A 21 1.81 2.12 3.38
C ALA A 21 0.32 2.09 3.02
N SER A 22 -0.47 1.24 3.68
CA SER A 22 -1.93 1.19 3.46
C SER A 22 -2.64 2.46 3.89
N GLY A 23 -2.23 3.07 5.00
CA GLY A 23 -2.75 4.34 5.47
C GLY A 23 -2.81 4.43 7.00
N ASN A 24 -3.17 5.61 7.50
CA ASN A 24 -3.21 5.95 8.94
C ASN A 24 -4.56 6.57 9.38
N GLY A 25 -5.58 6.57 8.53
CA GLY A 25 -6.91 7.14 8.74
C GLY A 25 -7.89 6.24 9.49
N GLY A 26 -7.45 5.14 10.11
CA GLY A 26 -8.34 4.17 10.79
C GLY A 26 -9.26 4.79 11.85
N ARG A 27 -8.80 5.84 12.55
CA ARG A 27 -9.63 6.57 13.53
C ARG A 27 -10.82 7.29 12.90
N ASP A 28 -10.65 7.73 11.65
CA ASP A 28 -11.66 8.45 10.88
C ASP A 28 -12.51 7.49 10.02
N ALA A 29 -12.38 6.18 10.26
CA ALA A 29 -13.01 5.11 9.49
C ALA A 29 -12.68 5.15 7.99
N ASP A 30 -11.46 5.56 7.65
CA ASP A 30 -10.99 5.63 6.27
C ASP A 30 -10.82 4.24 5.64
N ASN A 31 -10.85 4.20 4.31
CA ASN A 31 -10.71 3.00 3.51
C ASN A 31 -9.61 3.22 2.45
N CYS A 32 -8.54 2.43 2.56
CA CYS A 32 -7.39 2.58 1.67
C CYS A 32 -7.67 2.27 0.18
N ASN A 33 -8.83 1.72 -0.20
CA ASN A 33 -9.23 1.69 -1.62
C ASN A 33 -9.51 3.08 -2.20
N CYS A 34 -9.79 4.08 -1.34
CA CYS A 34 -9.98 5.48 -1.70
C CYS A 34 -8.64 6.22 -1.94
N ASP A 35 -7.52 5.64 -1.52
CA ASP A 35 -6.18 6.12 -1.88
C ASP A 35 -5.71 5.43 -3.18
N GLY A 36 -5.68 6.19 -4.28
CA GLY A 36 -5.25 5.69 -5.59
C GLY A 36 -3.78 5.27 -5.69
N TYR A 37 -2.93 5.65 -4.73
CA TYR A 37 -1.55 5.17 -4.65
C TYR A 37 -1.53 3.76 -4.10
N THR A 38 -2.14 3.52 -2.95
CA THR A 38 -2.14 2.20 -2.28
C THR A 38 -3.07 1.19 -2.95
N ASN A 39 -4.10 1.65 -3.66
CA ASN A 39 -4.99 0.83 -4.48
C ASN A 39 -4.45 0.57 -5.91
N SER A 40 -3.25 1.05 -6.22
CA SER A 40 -2.62 0.82 -7.53
C SER A 40 -2.08 -0.60 -7.64
N ILE A 41 -2.33 -1.27 -8.77
CA ILE A 41 -1.71 -2.57 -9.08
C ILE A 41 -0.17 -2.50 -9.22
N TYR A 42 0.40 -1.30 -9.29
CA TYR A 42 1.85 -1.09 -9.42
C TYR A 42 2.55 -0.90 -8.07
N THR A 43 1.82 -0.90 -6.96
CA THR A 43 2.35 -0.75 -5.61
C THR A 43 2.11 -1.99 -4.78
N LEU A 44 3.11 -2.36 -3.98
CA LEU A 44 2.98 -3.36 -2.93
C LEU A 44 2.53 -2.65 -1.64
N SER A 45 1.22 -2.66 -1.38
CA SER A 45 0.60 -2.04 -0.20
C SER A 45 0.76 -2.92 1.04
N ILE A 46 1.31 -2.32 2.11
CA ILE A 46 1.64 -2.98 3.39
C ILE A 46 0.93 -2.27 4.54
N SER A 47 0.21 -3.05 5.35
CA SER A 47 -0.46 -2.61 6.58
C SER A 47 0.45 -2.78 7.80
N SER A 48 -0.08 -2.47 8.99
CA SER A 48 0.66 -2.53 10.25
C SER A 48 0.01 -3.47 11.25
N ALA A 49 0.85 -4.13 12.05
CA ALA A 49 0.46 -4.80 13.28
C ALA A 49 1.18 -4.15 14.47
N THR A 50 0.52 -4.08 15.62
CA THR A 50 1.17 -3.72 16.88
C THR A 50 2.14 -4.82 17.32
N GLU A 51 3.03 -4.52 18.27
CA GLU A 51 3.96 -5.50 18.87
C GLU A 51 3.23 -6.75 19.39
N ASN A 52 2.01 -6.58 19.91
CA ASN A 52 1.18 -7.67 20.42
C ASN A 52 0.36 -8.39 19.32
N GLY A 53 0.59 -8.10 18.04
CA GLY A 53 -0.11 -8.70 16.91
C GLY A 53 -1.54 -8.19 16.68
N ASN A 54 -1.95 -7.11 17.37
CA ASN A 54 -3.26 -6.49 17.18
C ASN A 54 -3.24 -5.44 16.05
N ILE A 55 -4.40 -5.16 15.46
CA ILE A 55 -4.59 -4.08 14.48
C ILE A 55 -4.42 -2.73 15.21
N PRO A 56 -3.46 -1.87 14.82
CA PRO A 56 -3.30 -0.56 15.44
C PRO A 56 -4.46 0.37 15.08
N TRP A 57 -4.77 1.32 15.97
CA TRP A 57 -5.93 2.23 15.85
C TRP A 57 -5.92 3.11 14.60
N TYR A 58 -4.75 3.34 13.99
CA TYR A 58 -4.59 4.12 12.78
C TYR A 58 -4.72 3.28 11.50
N SER A 59 -4.67 1.95 11.58
CA SER A 59 -4.65 1.09 10.39
C SER A 59 -5.93 1.22 9.57
N GLU A 60 -5.81 1.38 8.26
CA GLU A 60 -6.93 1.35 7.33
C GLU A 60 -7.13 -0.06 6.77
N ALA A 61 -8.39 -0.52 6.69
CA ALA A 61 -8.73 -1.82 6.13
C ALA A 61 -9.25 -1.67 4.69
N CYS A 62 -8.66 -2.40 3.74
CA CYS A 62 -9.15 -2.47 2.36
C CYS A 62 -8.69 -3.74 1.65
N SER A 63 -9.27 -3.99 0.48
CA SER A 63 -8.97 -5.18 -0.34
C SER A 63 -7.64 -5.08 -1.11
N SER A 64 -7.04 -3.89 -1.22
CA SER A 64 -5.80 -3.69 -1.97
C SER A 64 -4.53 -3.99 -1.16
N THR A 65 -4.62 -4.08 0.17
CA THR A 65 -3.50 -4.46 1.04
C THR A 65 -3.02 -5.89 0.73
N LEU A 66 -1.71 -6.07 0.59
CA LEU A 66 -1.12 -7.39 0.30
C LEU A 66 -0.61 -8.12 1.54
N ALA A 67 -0.10 -7.40 2.55
CA ALA A 67 0.47 -7.99 3.76
C ALA A 67 0.37 -7.05 4.98
N THR A 68 0.60 -7.60 6.18
CA THR A 68 0.64 -6.92 7.50
C THR A 68 1.78 -7.49 8.32
#